data_AF-A0A2P2E3H4-F1
#
_entry.id   AF-A0A2P2E3H4-F1
#
_cell.length_a   1.000
_cell.length_b   1.000
_cell.length_c   1.000
_cell.angle_alpha   90.00
_cell.angle_beta   90.00
_cell.angle_gamma   90.00
#
_symmetry.space_group_name_H-M   'P 1'
#
loop_
_entity.id
_entity.type
_entity.pdbx_description
1 polymer ?
#
loop_
_entity_poly.entity_id
_entity_poly.type
_entity_poly.pdbx_seq_one_letter_code
_entity_poly.pdbx_strand_id
1 'polypeptide(L)'
;MFLHSRKWSFYVLLSFGIHFFILLLFTGNPWSQKQKEQIRLKEGISKDSPQLLYSLPLGLGANASPQNNSPLGSRTEREEIEEFQNALSYPELARMQGWEDECKFRVTVAENGGIESLVVVTPCQHPVFEREVRTKLESWKFDTARGKDLILPIRFKLYAGD
;
A
#
# COMPACT_ATOMS: atom_id res chain seq x y z
N MET A 1 -43.01 48.44 -13.25
CA MET A 1 -42.07 49.54 -12.97
C MET A 1 -41.47 49.28 -11.59
N PHE A 2 -40.39 48.48 -11.52
CA PHE A 2 -39.79 48.08 -10.24
C PHE A 2 -38.81 49.15 -9.78
N LEU A 3 -39.22 49.96 -8.80
CA LEU A 3 -38.34 50.88 -8.08
C LEU A 3 -37.39 50.06 -7.21
N HIS A 4 -36.24 49.67 -7.77
CA HIS A 4 -35.15 49.11 -6.98
C HIS A 4 -34.58 50.19 -6.08
N SER A 5 -34.86 50.07 -4.79
CA SER A 5 -34.15 50.85 -3.79
C SER A 5 -32.66 50.52 -3.89
N ARG A 6 -31.81 51.55 -3.88
CA ARG A 6 -30.34 51.44 -3.91
C ARG A 6 -29.78 50.47 -2.86
N LYS A 7 -30.56 50.20 -1.81
CA LYS A 7 -30.28 49.24 -0.73
C LYS A 7 -30.48 47.78 -1.17
N TRP A 8 -31.46 47.47 -2.03
CA TRP A 8 -31.68 46.10 -2.51
C TRP A 8 -30.51 45.59 -3.37
N SER A 9 -30.01 46.46 -4.25
CA SER A 9 -28.80 46.16 -5.05
C SER A 9 -27.58 45.87 -4.18
N PHE A 10 -27.46 46.52 -3.02
CA PHE A 10 -26.36 46.28 -2.08
C PHE A 10 -26.45 44.88 -1.46
N TYR A 11 -27.64 44.43 -1.04
CA TYR A 11 -27.81 43.09 -0.47
C TYR A 11 -27.56 41.97 -1.49
N VAL A 12 -27.95 42.18 -2.75
CA VAL A 12 -27.69 41.22 -3.83
C VAL A 12 -26.18 41.10 -4.11
N LEU A 13 -25.47 42.23 -4.19
CA LEU A 13 -24.03 42.24 -4.40
C LEU A 13 -23.26 41.64 -3.20
N LEU A 14 -23.69 41.94 -1.97
CA LEU A 14 -23.09 41.37 -0.76
C LEU A 14 -23.26 39.84 -0.72
N SER A 15 -24.46 39.35 -1.04
CA SER A 15 -24.74 37.92 -1.10
C SER A 15 -23.86 37.22 -2.15
N PHE A 16 -23.78 37.77 -3.36
CA PHE A 16 -22.94 37.21 -4.41
C PHE A 16 -21.46 37.17 -4.02
N GLY A 17 -20.97 38.23 -3.36
CA GLY A 17 -19.60 38.29 -2.84
C GLY A 17 -19.29 37.22 -1.80
N ILE A 18 -20.20 36.95 -0.87
CA ILE A 18 -20.03 35.89 0.15
C ILE A 18 -19.96 34.51 -0.51
N HIS A 19 -20.87 34.21 -1.44
CA HIS A 19 -20.86 32.92 -2.14
C HIS A 19 -19.60 32.73 -3.00
N PHE A 20 -19.15 33.79 -3.68
CA PHE A 20 -17.91 33.77 -4.45
C PHE A 20 -16.67 33.56 -3.55
N PHE A 21 -16.63 34.20 -2.38
CA PHE A 21 -15.56 34.01 -1.40
C PHE A 21 -15.52 32.57 -0.87
N ILE A 22 -16.68 31.97 -0.59
CA ILE A 22 -16.77 30.56 -0.19
C ILE A 22 -16.24 29.66 -1.31
N LEU A 23 -16.65 29.88 -2.56
CA LEU A 23 -16.13 29.11 -3.71
C LEU A 23 -14.61 29.23 -3.86
N LEU A 24 -14.04 30.41 -3.65
CA LEU A 24 -12.59 30.60 -3.68
C LEU A 24 -11.86 29.75 -2.63
N LEU A 25 -12.39 29.66 -1.41
CA LEU A 25 -11.82 28.81 -0.36
C LEU A 25 -11.81 27.32 -0.76
N PHE A 26 -12.81 26.85 -1.51
CA PHE A 26 -12.86 25.47 -2.01
C PHE A 26 -11.94 25.21 -3.21
N THR A 27 -11.71 26.21 -4.06
CA THR A 27 -10.78 26.08 -5.21
C THR A 27 -9.30 26.27 -4.84
N GLY A 28 -9.03 26.90 -3.69
CA GLY A 28 -7.70 27.31 -3.24
C GLY A 28 -6.97 26.32 -2.36
N ASN A 29 -7.19 25.01 -2.49
CA ASN A 29 -6.37 24.00 -1.79
C ASN A 29 -5.25 23.48 -2.71
N PRO A 30 -4.05 24.12 -2.75
CA PRO A 30 -2.92 23.60 -3.49
C PRO A 30 -2.21 22.52 -2.66
N TRP A 31 -2.93 21.49 -2.22
CA TRP A 31 -2.29 20.24 -1.79
C TRP A 31 -2.21 19.28 -2.97
N SER A 32 -1.52 19.72 -4.02
CA SER A 32 -1.05 18.83 -5.06
C SER A 32 0.47 18.81 -4.94
N GLN A 33 0.98 17.92 -4.10
CA GLN A 33 2.37 17.50 -4.22
C GLN A 33 2.51 16.88 -5.61
N LYS A 34 3.05 17.65 -6.54
CA LYS A 34 3.57 17.12 -7.80
C LYS A 34 4.76 16.21 -7.46
N GLN A 35 4.50 14.93 -7.21
CA GLN A 35 5.54 13.93 -7.42
C GLN A 35 5.82 13.89 -8.91
N LYS A 36 6.92 14.55 -9.28
CA LYS A 36 7.52 14.48 -10.61
C LYS A 36 8.13 13.08 -10.74
N GLU A 37 7.30 12.06 -10.99
CA GLU A 37 7.79 10.77 -11.45
C GLU A 37 8.38 10.96 -12.85
N GLN A 38 9.70 11.06 -12.89
CA GLN A 38 10.46 11.05 -14.12
C GLN A 38 10.48 9.60 -14.63
N ILE A 39 9.42 9.19 -15.32
CA ILE A 39 9.35 7.88 -15.99
C ILE A 39 10.43 7.86 -17.07
N ARG A 40 11.58 7.27 -16.77
CA ARG A 40 12.65 7.02 -17.73
C ARG A 40 12.31 5.73 -18.47
N LEU A 41 11.50 5.83 -19.53
CA LEU A 41 11.35 4.72 -20.49
C LEU A 41 12.73 4.43 -21.10
N LYS A 42 13.28 3.25 -20.81
CA LYS A 42 14.45 2.71 -21.50
C LYS A 42 13.94 1.81 -22.63
N GLU A 43 13.97 2.35 -23.82
CA GLU A 43 13.64 1.68 -25.07
C GLU A 43 14.70 0.60 -25.40
N GLY A 44 14.22 -0.61 -25.71
CA GLY A 44 14.65 -1.38 -26.88
C GLY A 44 16.04 -2.03 -26.97
N ILE A 45 16.01 -3.36 -27.05
CA ILE A 45 16.81 -4.23 -27.95
C ILE A 45 18.24 -4.58 -27.50
N SER A 46 18.47 -5.85 -27.15
CA SER A 46 19.26 -6.77 -27.98
C SER A 46 19.28 -8.19 -27.43
N LYS A 47 19.21 -9.11 -28.39
CA LYS A 47 19.40 -10.56 -28.35
C LYS A 47 20.57 -10.98 -27.45
N ASP A 48 20.39 -12.03 -26.65
CA ASP A 48 21.06 -13.31 -26.88
C ASP A 48 20.64 -14.38 -25.86
N SER A 49 20.27 -15.54 -26.39
CA SER A 49 20.17 -16.80 -25.66
C SER A 49 21.54 -17.23 -25.14
N PRO A 50 21.58 -17.87 -23.96
CA PRO A 50 22.40 -19.05 -23.78
C PRO A 50 21.49 -20.27 -23.60
N GLN A 51 21.56 -21.18 -24.57
CA GLN A 51 21.04 -22.54 -24.42
C GLN A 51 21.82 -23.22 -23.29
N LEU A 52 21.12 -23.64 -22.23
CA LEU A 52 21.64 -24.60 -21.27
C LEU A 52 20.95 -25.94 -21.53
N LEU A 53 21.66 -26.77 -22.30
CA LEU A 53 21.46 -28.20 -22.41
C LEU A 53 21.55 -28.83 -21.01
N TYR A 54 20.43 -29.32 -20.49
CA TYR A 54 20.43 -30.32 -19.42
C TYR A 54 20.01 -31.66 -20.01
N SER A 55 21.01 -32.50 -20.24
CA SER A 55 20.87 -33.91 -20.54
C SER A 55 20.16 -34.62 -19.39
N LEU A 56 19.05 -35.30 -19.67
CA LEU A 56 18.53 -36.35 -18.80
C LEU A 56 19.41 -37.60 -18.89
N PRO A 57 19.74 -38.23 -17.77
CA PRO A 57 19.84 -39.68 -17.69
C PRO A 57 18.69 -40.23 -16.82
N LEU A 58 17.92 -41.11 -17.43
CA LEU A 58 16.91 -41.96 -16.82
C LEU A 58 17.62 -42.97 -15.89
N GLY A 59 17.31 -42.97 -14.59
CA GLY A 59 17.90 -43.91 -13.63
C GLY A 59 17.23 -43.88 -12.25
N LEU A 60 16.42 -44.92 -11.99
CA LEU A 60 15.88 -45.43 -10.72
C LEU A 60 16.22 -44.73 -9.39
N GLY A 61 15.15 -44.35 -8.68
CA GLY A 61 14.94 -44.75 -7.28
C GLY A 61 15.68 -43.99 -6.18
N ALA A 62 15.03 -42.97 -5.62
CA ALA A 62 14.90 -42.79 -4.17
C ALA A 62 13.98 -41.59 -3.90
N ASN A 63 12.91 -41.81 -3.13
CA ASN A 63 12.13 -40.73 -2.53
C ASN A 63 13.05 -39.95 -1.58
N ALA A 64 13.59 -38.83 -2.04
CA ALA A 64 14.23 -37.84 -1.20
C ALA A 64 13.31 -36.62 -1.08
N SER A 65 12.65 -36.55 0.07
CA SER A 65 12.02 -35.33 0.59
C SER A 65 12.99 -34.15 0.43
N PRO A 66 12.55 -32.94 0.02
CA PRO A 66 13.41 -31.77 0.06
C PRO A 66 13.74 -31.49 1.53
N GLN A 67 14.92 -31.94 1.94
CA GLN A 67 15.53 -31.62 3.21
C GLN A 67 15.82 -30.12 3.17
N ASN A 68 14.90 -29.35 3.76
CA ASN A 68 15.03 -27.94 3.99
C ASN A 68 16.17 -27.75 5.00
N ASN A 69 17.40 -27.60 4.50
CA ASN A 69 18.55 -27.19 5.29
C ASN A 69 18.40 -25.70 5.61
N SER A 70 17.39 -25.34 6.40
CA SER A 70 17.40 -24.07 7.11
C SER A 70 18.45 -24.16 8.22
N PRO A 71 19.45 -23.27 8.27
CA PRO A 71 20.31 -23.19 9.44
C PRO A 71 19.44 -22.79 10.63
N LEU A 72 19.50 -23.64 11.65
CA LEU A 72 18.96 -23.44 12.99
C LEU A 72 19.36 -22.04 13.49
N GLY A 73 18.41 -21.09 13.52
CA GLY A 73 18.56 -19.78 14.17
C GLY A 73 18.57 -18.52 13.29
N SER A 74 18.24 -18.58 11.99
CA SER A 74 18.08 -17.37 11.16
C SER A 74 16.61 -17.05 10.94
N ARG A 75 16.09 -15.97 11.55
CA ARG A 75 14.74 -15.45 11.27
C ARG A 75 14.57 -15.27 9.75
N THR A 76 13.49 -15.80 9.19
CA THR A 76 13.24 -15.72 7.75
C THR A 76 12.36 -14.52 7.40
N GLU A 77 12.43 -14.03 6.16
CA GLU A 77 11.55 -12.96 5.66
C GLU A 77 10.07 -13.33 5.81
N ARG A 78 9.75 -14.61 5.66
CA ARG A 78 8.39 -15.12 5.84
C ARG A 78 7.91 -14.99 7.28
N GLU A 79 8.74 -15.37 8.25
CA GLU A 79 8.41 -15.24 9.68
C GLU A 79 8.19 -13.78 10.06
N GLU A 80 9.01 -12.87 9.55
CA GLU A 80 8.86 -11.44 9.78
C GLU A 80 7.57 -10.88 9.16
N ILE A 81 7.17 -11.36 7.98
CA ILE A 81 5.88 -11.02 7.37
C ILE A 81 4.71 -11.50 8.25
N GLU A 82 4.79 -12.73 8.77
CA GLU A 82 3.77 -13.29 9.67
C GLU A 82 3.72 -12.51 10.99
N GLU A 83 4.86 -12.11 11.54
CA GLU A 83 4.96 -11.28 12.74
C GLU A 83 4.32 -9.89 12.54
N PHE A 84 4.61 -9.24 11.41
CA PHE A 84 3.97 -7.98 11.04
C PHE A 84 2.45 -8.12 10.95
N GLN A 85 1.96 -9.18 10.27
CA GLN A 85 0.51 -9.43 10.15
C GLN A 85 -0.15 -9.64 11.51
N ASN A 86 0.48 -10.43 12.39
CA ASN A 86 -0.03 -10.67 13.74
C ASN A 86 -0.01 -9.42 14.62
N ALA A 87 0.84 -8.44 14.29
CA ALA A 87 0.94 -7.18 15.01
C ALA A 87 -0.08 -6.11 14.56
N LEU A 88 -0.84 -6.37 13.48
CA LEU A 88 -1.93 -5.49 13.03
C LEU A 88 -3.14 -5.61 13.96
N SER A 89 -3.80 -4.48 14.24
CA SER A 89 -5.03 -4.49 15.02
C SER A 89 -6.25 -4.51 14.09
N TYR A 90 -7.29 -5.25 14.45
CA TYR A 90 -8.54 -5.22 13.68
C TYR A 90 -9.27 -3.89 13.92
N PRO A 91 -9.51 -3.05 12.89
CA PRO A 91 -10.18 -1.75 13.08
C PRO A 91 -11.60 -1.91 13.65
N GLU A 92 -11.95 -1.12 14.67
CA GLU A 92 -13.26 -1.23 15.35
C GLU A 92 -14.45 -1.03 14.41
N LEU A 93 -14.33 -0.06 13.48
CA LEU A 93 -15.37 0.18 12.49
C LEU A 93 -15.61 -1.05 11.60
N ALA A 94 -14.54 -1.69 11.13
CA ALA A 94 -14.64 -2.92 10.34
C ALA A 94 -15.23 -4.08 11.17
N ARG A 95 -14.85 -4.18 12.45
CA ARG A 95 -15.35 -5.20 13.37
C ARG A 95 -16.85 -5.09 13.58
N MET A 96 -17.35 -3.87 13.83
CA MET A 96 -18.79 -3.63 14.01
C MET A 96 -19.61 -3.92 12.74
N GLN A 97 -19.02 -3.68 11.58
CA GLN A 97 -19.67 -3.89 10.29
C GLN A 97 -19.49 -5.32 9.75
N GLY A 98 -18.69 -6.16 10.41
CA GLY A 98 -18.40 -7.51 9.94
C GLY A 98 -17.57 -7.56 8.65
N TRP A 99 -16.83 -6.49 8.32
CA TRP A 99 -16.04 -6.43 7.08
C TRP A 99 -14.77 -7.22 7.22
N GLU A 100 -14.40 -7.98 6.19
CA GLU A 100 -13.13 -8.69 6.03
C GLU A 100 -12.44 -8.23 4.74
N ASP A 101 -11.12 -8.45 4.61
CA ASP A 101 -10.39 -8.00 3.43
C ASP A 101 -9.08 -8.77 3.19
N GLU A 102 -8.63 -8.76 1.94
CA GLU A 102 -7.32 -9.25 1.53
C GLU A 102 -6.69 -8.28 0.54
N CYS A 103 -5.58 -7.68 0.93
CA CYS A 103 -4.84 -6.72 0.12
C CYS A 103 -3.34 -7.01 0.11
N LYS A 104 -2.63 -6.40 -0.86
CA LYS A 104 -1.20 -6.66 -1.07
C LYS A 104 -0.46 -5.35 -1.27
N PHE A 105 0.67 -5.24 -0.58
CA PHE A 105 1.53 -4.07 -0.65
C PHE A 105 2.94 -4.49 -1.04
N ARG A 106 3.58 -3.69 -1.88
CA ARG A 106 5.02 -3.76 -2.11
C ARG A 106 5.66 -2.67 -1.24
N VAL A 107 6.60 -3.05 -0.40
CA VAL A 107 7.35 -2.13 0.45
C VAL A 107 8.82 -2.20 0.10
N THR A 108 9.47 -1.05 0.00
CA THR A 108 10.93 -0.96 -0.05
C THR A 108 11.42 -0.66 1.35
N VAL A 109 12.28 -1.53 1.88
CA VAL A 109 12.81 -1.42 3.24
C VAL A 109 14.20 -0.79 3.18
N ALA A 110 14.40 0.29 3.91
CA ALA A 110 15.69 0.94 4.03
C ALA A 110 16.69 0.07 4.83
N GLU A 111 17.98 0.37 4.71
CA GLU A 111 19.05 -0.30 5.47
C GLU A 111 18.89 -0.19 7.00
N ASN A 112 18.14 0.82 7.47
CA ASN A 112 17.82 1.01 8.90
C ASN A 112 16.58 0.22 9.37
N GLY A 113 16.02 -0.63 8.52
CA GLY A 113 14.82 -1.43 8.79
C GLY A 113 13.49 -0.68 8.68
N GLY A 114 13.49 0.63 8.45
CA GLY A 114 12.27 1.39 8.21
C GLY A 114 11.73 1.23 6.79
N ILE A 115 10.50 1.69 6.57
CA ILE A 115 9.93 1.79 5.22
C ILE A 115 10.45 3.03 4.51
N GLU A 116 10.95 2.85 3.29
CA GLU A 116 11.33 3.91 2.36
C GLU A 116 10.21 4.23 1.37
N SER A 117 9.57 3.19 0.82
CA SER A 117 8.48 3.33 -0.14
C SER A 117 7.37 2.30 0.11
N LEU A 118 6.13 2.68 -0.21
CA LEU A 118 4.94 1.83 -0.11
C LEU A 118 4.12 1.97 -1.40
N VAL A 119 3.94 0.87 -2.11
CA VAL A 119 3.14 0.78 -3.34
C VAL A 119 2.04 -0.24 -3.15
N VAL A 120 0.81 0.16 -3.47
CA VAL A 120 -0.35 -0.74 -3.42
C VAL A 120 -0.33 -1.65 -4.64
N VAL A 121 -0.22 -2.96 -4.44
CA VAL A 121 -0.27 -3.97 -5.50
C VAL A 121 -1.71 -4.45 -5.70
N THR A 122 -2.42 -4.68 -4.60
CA THR A 122 -3.85 -4.99 -4.59
C THR A 122 -4.48 -4.12 -3.50
N PRO A 123 -5.37 -3.18 -3.87
CA PRO A 123 -5.99 -2.30 -2.90
C PRO A 123 -6.92 -3.08 -1.97
N CYS A 124 -7.05 -2.62 -0.72
CA CYS A 124 -8.06 -3.12 0.19
C CYS A 124 -9.45 -2.62 -0.28
N GLN A 125 -10.48 -3.46 -0.17
CA GLN A 125 -11.87 -3.07 -0.45
C GLN A 125 -12.35 -1.96 0.47
N HIS A 126 -11.91 -1.96 1.73
CA HIS A 126 -12.26 -0.94 2.71
C HIS A 126 -11.04 -0.08 3.12
N PRO A 127 -11.09 1.26 2.96
CA PRO A 127 -9.95 2.15 3.26
C PRO A 127 -9.47 2.12 4.72
N VAL A 128 -10.31 1.64 5.64
CA VAL A 128 -9.97 1.49 7.06
C VAL A 128 -8.81 0.51 7.27
N PHE A 129 -8.72 -0.54 6.44
CA PHE A 129 -7.66 -1.54 6.53
C PHE A 129 -6.33 -1.00 5.99
N GLU A 130 -6.36 -0.27 4.87
CA GLU A 130 -5.16 0.35 4.33
C GLU A 130 -4.56 1.37 5.32
N ARG A 131 -5.41 2.13 6.00
CA ARG A 131 -4.98 3.08 7.05
C ARG A 131 -4.29 2.37 8.21
N GLU A 132 -4.83 1.24 8.67
CA GLU A 132 -4.22 0.44 9.75
C GLU A 132 -2.84 -0.07 9.33
N VAL A 133 -2.74 -0.65 8.14
CA VAL A 133 -1.47 -1.16 7.60
C VAL A 133 -0.43 -0.05 7.52
N ARG A 134 -0.80 1.12 6.98
CA ARG A 134 0.11 2.26 6.85
C ARG A 134 0.59 2.76 8.21
N THR A 135 -0.34 2.94 9.16
CA THR A 135 -0.01 3.32 10.55
C THR A 135 0.96 2.32 11.19
N LYS A 136 0.73 1.03 10.99
CA LYS A 136 1.61 0.00 11.55
C LYS A 136 2.99 0.05 10.93
N LEU A 137 3.08 0.19 9.61
CA LEU A 137 4.34 0.28 8.87
C LEU A 137 5.21 1.47 9.28
N GLU A 138 4.62 2.59 9.66
CA GLU A 138 5.36 3.77 10.17
C GLU A 138 6.14 3.46 11.45
N SER A 139 5.60 2.59 12.30
CA SER A 139 6.22 2.18 13.57
C SER A 139 7.05 0.89 13.48
N TRP A 140 6.92 0.14 12.38
CA TRP A 140 7.54 -1.17 12.24
C TRP A 140 9.01 -1.08 11.81
N LYS A 141 9.82 -2.04 12.26
CA LYS A 141 11.23 -2.18 11.88
C LYS A 141 11.49 -3.59 11.39
N PHE A 142 11.84 -3.70 10.12
CA PHE A 142 12.27 -4.95 9.50
C PHE A 142 13.75 -5.20 9.82
N ASP A 143 14.06 -6.41 10.28
CA ASP A 143 15.41 -6.88 10.53
C ASP A 143 15.94 -7.72 9.37
N THR A 144 15.09 -8.54 8.75
CA THR A 144 15.56 -9.52 7.74
C THR A 144 15.46 -8.98 6.31
N ALA A 145 14.49 -8.10 6.06
CA ALA A 145 14.23 -7.52 4.74
C ALA A 145 14.98 -6.19 4.46
N ARG A 146 15.96 -5.79 5.29
CA ARG A 146 16.69 -4.52 5.12
C ARG A 146 17.35 -4.41 3.75
N GLY A 147 17.18 -3.26 3.08
CA GLY A 147 17.73 -2.99 1.76
C GLY A 147 17.02 -3.72 0.60
N LYS A 148 15.87 -4.36 0.87
CA LYS A 148 15.14 -5.17 -0.12
C LYS A 148 13.72 -4.67 -0.33
N ASP A 149 13.16 -5.09 -1.46
CA ASP A 149 11.73 -5.00 -1.72
C ASP A 149 11.01 -6.25 -1.19
N LEU A 150 9.96 -6.03 -0.40
CA LEU A 150 9.15 -7.09 0.19
C LEU A 150 7.69 -6.96 -0.28
N ILE A 151 7.04 -8.10 -0.52
CA ILE A 151 5.59 -8.14 -0.75
C ILE A 151 4.91 -8.56 0.54
N LEU A 152 4.02 -7.70 1.05
CA LEU A 152 3.22 -7.93 2.24
C LEU A 152 1.79 -8.35 1.83
N PRO A 153 1.46 -9.64 1.88
CA PRO A 153 0.08 -10.09 1.80
C PRO A 153 -0.60 -9.82 3.15
N ILE A 154 -1.63 -8.99 3.17
CA ILE A 154 -2.37 -8.64 4.38
C ILE A 154 -3.77 -9.21 4.27
N ARG A 155 -4.21 -9.88 5.35
CA ARG A 155 -5.53 -10.48 5.42
C ARG A 155 -6.17 -10.17 6.77
N PHE A 156 -7.32 -9.50 6.73
CA PHE A 156 -8.16 -9.25 7.89
C PHE A 156 -9.33 -10.25 7.85
N LYS A 157 -9.42 -11.10 8.87
CA LYS A 157 -10.51 -12.06 9.06
C LYS A 157 -11.10 -11.95 10.44
N LEU A 158 -12.41 -12.10 10.54
CA LEU A 158 -13.10 -12.28 11.80
C LEU A 158 -13.12 -13.78 12.10
N TYR A 159 -12.53 -14.16 13.22
CA TYR A 159 -12.75 -15.50 13.74
C TYR A 159 -14.19 -15.55 14.26
N ALA A 160 -15.02 -16.38 13.64
CA ALA A 160 -16.26 -16.80 14.28
C ALA A 160 -15.84 -17.55 15.56
N GLY A 161 -16.09 -16.93 16.72
CA GLY A 161 -15.94 -17.63 17.99
C GLY A 161 -16.92 -18.79 18.04
N ASP A 162 -16.43 -19.96 18.45
CA ASP A 162 -17.23 -21.15 18.77
C ASP A 162 -18.26 -20.88 19.88
#